data_AF-A0A395H8N4-F1
#
_entry.id   AF-A0A395H8N4-F1
#
_cell.length_a   1.000
_cell.length_b   1.000
_cell.length_c   1.000
_cell.angle_alpha   90.00
_cell.angle_beta   90.00
_cell.angle_gamma   90.00
#
_symmetry.space_group_name_H-M   'P 1'
#
loop_
_entity.id
_entity.type
_entity.pdbx_description
1 polymer ?
#
loop_
_entity_poly.entity_id
_entity_poly.type
_entity_poly.pdbx_seq_one_letter_code
_entity_poly.pdbx_strand_id
1 'polypeptide(L)'
;DGPSKFAGLERTREEPYVLVTKYASENDTLRNQLWYDINIDDGMVALSDEWAAQHDLRTAQRFPWDQSKGIYLLQGFHNLHCMKIIYISMNEYRTGVPQTRSWHHISHCMDALRRQILCDADDTPRATERRAEVVTGVGQHRMCRNWDELVDFAKQHTACYRRPEPPDDSPTVDKFKHCPPGSGY
;
A
#
# COMPACT_ATOMS: atom_id res chain seq x y z
N ASP A 1 -0.21 8.54 20.92
CA ASP A 1 0.42 7.57 20.01
C ASP A 1 1.92 7.81 19.89
N GLY A 2 2.72 6.76 20.05
CA GLY A 2 4.16 6.83 19.78
C GLY A 2 4.51 6.53 18.31
N PRO A 3 5.80 6.58 17.96
CA PRO A 3 6.32 6.18 16.65
C PRO A 3 5.88 4.77 16.25
N SER A 4 5.82 4.49 14.94
CA SER A 4 5.55 3.12 14.45
C SER A 4 6.70 2.16 14.84
N LYS A 5 6.37 0.90 15.17
CA LYS A 5 7.35 -0.09 15.68
C LYS A 5 8.56 -0.30 14.74
N PHE A 6 8.32 -0.29 13.43
CA PHE A 6 9.32 -0.73 12.45
C PHE A 6 10.03 0.42 11.74
N ALA A 7 9.27 1.42 11.28
CA ALA A 7 9.82 2.54 10.51
C ALA A 7 9.98 3.82 11.36
N GLY A 8 9.60 3.79 12.65
CA GLY A 8 9.76 4.94 13.55
C GLY A 8 8.88 6.15 13.19
N LEU A 9 7.79 5.96 12.45
CA LEU A 9 6.98 7.06 11.91
C LEU A 9 6.01 7.62 12.94
N GLU A 10 6.07 8.93 13.15
CA GLU A 10 5.15 9.69 14.00
C GLU A 10 3.93 10.20 13.21
N ARG A 11 2.84 10.50 13.94
CA ARG A 11 1.64 11.12 13.34
C ARG A 11 1.80 12.64 13.29
N THR A 12 2.59 13.12 12.33
CA THR A 12 2.92 14.56 12.18
C THR A 12 2.15 15.26 11.06
N ARG A 13 1.54 14.50 10.14
CA ARG A 13 0.80 15.04 9.01
C ARG A 13 -0.67 15.23 9.36
N GLU A 14 -1.14 16.46 9.34
CA GLU A 14 -2.56 16.77 9.44
C GLU A 14 -3.27 16.49 8.09
N GLU A 15 -4.42 15.82 8.12
CA GLU A 15 -5.21 15.52 6.92
C GLU A 15 -6.70 15.76 7.20
N PRO A 16 -7.41 16.57 6.39
CA PRO A 16 -8.85 16.72 6.52
C PRO A 16 -9.59 15.50 6.01
N TYR A 17 -10.74 15.20 6.59
CA TYR A 17 -11.71 14.37 5.88
C TYR A 17 -12.34 15.17 4.75
N VAL A 18 -12.30 14.61 3.54
CA VAL A 18 -12.80 15.22 2.31
C VAL A 18 -13.87 14.35 1.66
N LEU A 19 -14.76 14.97 0.89
CA LEU A 19 -15.82 14.27 0.16
C LEU A 19 -15.26 13.50 -1.06
N VAL A 20 -14.41 14.16 -1.85
CA VAL A 20 -13.80 13.59 -3.05
C VAL A 20 -12.35 14.06 -3.17
N THR A 21 -11.52 13.21 -3.78
CA THR A 21 -10.18 13.56 -4.25
C THR A 21 -10.08 13.27 -5.74
N LYS A 22 -8.93 13.56 -6.36
CA LYS A 22 -8.65 13.20 -7.75
C LYS A 22 -8.82 11.70 -8.06
N TYR A 23 -8.68 10.82 -7.06
CA TYR A 23 -8.92 9.37 -7.19
C TYR A 23 -10.41 9.00 -7.34
N ALA A 24 -11.32 9.97 -7.19
CA ALA A 24 -12.76 9.86 -7.45
C ALA A 24 -13.23 10.87 -8.51
N SER A 25 -12.33 11.35 -9.38
CA SER A 25 -12.66 12.30 -10.44
C SER A 25 -13.71 11.74 -11.42
N GLU A 26 -14.59 12.61 -11.92
CA GLU A 26 -15.52 12.31 -13.01
C GLU A 26 -14.81 12.09 -14.35
N ASN A 27 -13.58 12.61 -14.49
CA ASN A 27 -12.72 12.30 -15.62
C ASN A 27 -12.14 10.89 -15.45
N ASP A 28 -12.79 9.92 -16.10
CA ASP A 28 -12.39 8.51 -16.10
C ASP A 28 -10.93 8.29 -16.47
N THR A 29 -10.40 9.01 -17.47
CA THR A 29 -9.00 8.89 -17.91
C THR A 29 -8.05 9.28 -16.79
N LEU A 30 -8.25 10.44 -16.16
CA LEU A 30 -7.42 10.89 -15.04
C LEU A 30 -7.54 9.93 -13.85
N ARG A 31 -8.77 9.56 -13.48
CA ARG A 31 -9.02 8.67 -12.34
C ARG A 31 -8.34 7.32 -12.53
N ASN A 32 -8.51 6.70 -13.71
CA ASN A 32 -7.88 5.43 -14.06
C ASN A 32 -6.36 5.54 -14.00
N GLN A 33 -5.79 6.57 -14.62
CA GLN A 33 -4.34 6.78 -14.62
C GLN A 33 -3.79 6.81 -13.18
N LEU A 34 -4.40 7.58 -12.29
CA LEU A 34 -3.96 7.69 -10.89
C LEU A 34 -3.99 6.36 -10.15
N TRP A 35 -5.01 5.52 -10.37
CA TRP A 35 -5.10 4.20 -9.76
C TRP A 35 -4.09 3.20 -10.36
N TYR A 36 -3.90 3.21 -11.68
CA TYR A 36 -2.95 2.34 -12.35
C TYR A 36 -1.49 2.70 -12.01
N ASP A 37 -1.19 3.98 -11.81
CA ASP A 37 0.15 4.51 -11.49
C ASP A 37 0.58 4.29 -10.04
N ILE A 38 -0.30 3.79 -9.18
CA ILE A 38 0.10 3.42 -7.82
C ILE A 38 1.21 2.38 -7.89
N ASN A 39 2.42 2.80 -7.51
CA ASN A 39 3.58 1.94 -7.34
C ASN A 39 3.49 1.23 -5.98
N ILE A 40 3.24 -0.07 -6.04
CA ILE A 40 3.16 -0.95 -4.87
C ILE A 40 4.45 -1.76 -4.67
N ASP A 41 5.31 -1.79 -5.68
CA ASP A 41 6.50 -2.63 -5.72
C ASP A 41 7.59 -2.10 -4.78
N ASP A 42 7.64 -0.77 -4.59
CA ASP A 42 8.52 -0.11 -3.63
C ASP A 42 8.34 -0.64 -2.20
N GLY A 43 7.17 -1.21 -1.88
CA GLY A 43 6.90 -1.80 -0.56
C GLY A 43 7.64 -3.09 -0.27
N MET A 44 8.31 -3.69 -1.26
CA MET A 44 9.11 -4.89 -1.10
C MET A 44 10.50 -4.53 -0.59
N VAL A 45 10.80 -4.93 0.63
CA VAL A 45 12.01 -4.57 1.36
C VAL A 45 12.87 -5.78 1.70
N ALA A 46 14.19 -5.63 1.67
CA ALA A 46 15.18 -6.61 2.11
C ALA A 46 15.75 -6.19 3.48
N LEU A 47 15.34 -6.91 4.53
CA LEU A 47 15.74 -6.63 5.91
C LEU A 47 16.74 -7.70 6.39
N SER A 48 17.76 -7.31 7.15
CA SER A 48 18.73 -8.27 7.71
C SER A 48 18.08 -9.20 8.72
N ASP A 49 18.61 -10.42 8.83
CA ASP A 49 18.16 -11.39 9.82
C ASP A 49 18.30 -10.87 11.25
N GLU A 50 19.37 -10.12 11.53
CA GLU A 50 19.59 -9.47 12.82
C GLU A 50 18.47 -8.46 13.13
N TRP A 51 18.17 -7.56 12.18
CA TRP A 51 17.11 -6.57 12.37
C TRP A 51 15.75 -7.24 12.53
N ALA A 52 15.46 -8.26 11.71
CA ALA A 52 14.22 -9.03 11.80
C ALA A 52 14.08 -9.71 13.17
N ALA A 53 15.14 -10.34 13.68
CA ALA A 53 15.16 -10.97 14.99
C ALA A 53 14.94 -9.95 16.13
N GLN A 54 15.59 -8.78 16.06
CA GLN A 54 15.41 -7.70 17.03
C GLN A 54 13.97 -7.16 17.07
N HIS A 55 13.21 -7.30 15.99
CA HIS A 55 11.84 -6.81 15.86
C HIS A 55 10.76 -7.90 15.96
N ASP A 56 11.15 -9.12 16.36
CA ASP A 56 10.29 -10.31 16.48
C ASP A 56 9.63 -10.73 15.16
N LEU A 57 10.28 -10.47 14.03
CA LEU A 57 9.80 -10.89 12.72
C LEU A 57 10.21 -12.33 12.42
N ARG A 58 9.27 -13.08 11.83
CA ARG A 58 9.56 -14.40 11.28
C ARG A 58 10.54 -14.27 10.12
N THR A 59 11.48 -15.20 10.03
CA THR A 59 12.39 -15.33 8.91
C THR A 59 11.64 -15.43 7.58
N ALA A 60 11.89 -14.49 6.67
CA ALA A 60 11.31 -14.49 5.34
C ALA A 60 12.12 -15.30 4.32
N GLN A 61 11.59 -15.38 3.08
CA GLN A 61 12.34 -15.90 1.95
C GLN A 61 13.62 -15.09 1.71
N ARG A 62 14.68 -15.76 1.26
CA ARG A 62 16.00 -15.14 1.09
C ARG A 62 16.00 -14.11 -0.04
N PHE A 63 16.62 -12.97 0.21
CA PHE A 63 16.91 -11.99 -0.83
C PHE A 63 18.00 -12.55 -1.77
N PRO A 64 17.78 -12.61 -3.10
CA PRO A 64 18.71 -13.29 -4.01
C PRO A 64 20.14 -12.76 -3.98
N TRP A 65 20.32 -11.46 -3.71
CA TRP A 65 21.61 -10.78 -3.77
C TRP A 65 22.36 -10.73 -2.44
N ASP A 66 21.67 -11.02 -1.32
CA ASP A 66 22.26 -11.04 0.02
C ASP A 66 21.49 -12.04 0.90
N GLN A 67 22.11 -13.21 1.13
CA GLN A 67 21.50 -14.30 1.89
C GLN A 67 21.39 -13.99 3.39
N SER A 68 22.00 -12.93 3.90
CA SER A 68 21.80 -12.44 5.27
C SER A 68 20.51 -11.63 5.44
N LYS A 69 19.78 -11.39 4.34
CA LYS A 69 18.53 -10.64 4.31
C LYS A 69 17.35 -11.50 3.87
N GLY A 70 16.19 -11.18 4.41
CA GLY A 70 14.89 -11.70 4.00
C GLY A 70 14.04 -10.64 3.29
N ILE A 71 13.17 -11.08 2.37
CA ILE A 71 12.24 -10.20 1.64
C ILE A 71 10.91 -10.09 2.38
N TYR A 72 10.51 -8.87 2.70
CA TYR A 72 9.25 -8.55 3.38
C TYR A 72 8.42 -7.56 2.53
N LEU A 73 7.11 -7.56 2.72
CA LEU A 73 6.20 -6.55 2.16
C LEU A 73 5.66 -5.68 3.28
N LEU A 74 5.79 -4.36 3.15
CA LEU A 74 5.24 -3.41 4.10
C LEU A 74 3.70 -3.41 4.05
N GLN A 75 3.05 -3.45 5.22
CA GLN A 75 1.60 -3.56 5.33
C GLN A 75 0.85 -2.41 4.62
N GLY A 76 1.36 -1.17 4.70
CA GLY A 76 0.76 -0.03 4.02
C GLY A 76 0.70 -0.23 2.50
N PHE A 77 1.79 -0.73 1.91
CA PHE A 77 1.86 -1.05 0.49
C PHE A 77 0.96 -2.24 0.11
N HIS A 78 0.85 -3.26 0.97
CA HIS A 78 -0.10 -4.36 0.78
C HIS A 78 -1.56 -3.87 0.79
N ASN A 79 -1.93 -2.97 1.70
CA ASN A 79 -3.27 -2.38 1.76
C ASN A 79 -3.55 -1.55 0.49
N LEU A 80 -2.56 -0.80 0.01
CA LEU A 80 -2.70 0.00 -1.21
C LEU A 80 -2.81 -0.89 -2.46
N HIS A 81 -2.07 -2.01 -2.52
CA HIS A 81 -2.25 -3.07 -3.52
C HIS A 81 -3.68 -3.61 -3.51
N CYS A 82 -4.21 -3.97 -2.35
CA CYS A 82 -5.57 -4.47 -2.22
C CYS A 82 -6.60 -3.47 -2.77
N MET A 83 -6.44 -2.18 -2.44
CA MET A 83 -7.31 -1.13 -2.94
C MET A 83 -7.21 -0.97 -4.47
N LYS A 84 -6.00 -1.00 -5.03
CA LYS A 84 -5.77 -0.98 -6.49
C LYS A 84 -6.46 -2.15 -7.19
N ILE A 85 -6.36 -3.36 -6.65
CA ILE A 85 -7.00 -4.56 -7.21
C ILE A 85 -8.53 -4.45 -7.22
N ILE A 86 -9.11 -3.98 -6.12
CA ILE A 86 -10.57 -3.75 -6.04
C ILE A 86 -10.99 -2.69 -7.04
N TYR A 87 -10.26 -1.57 -7.14
CA TYR A 87 -10.56 -0.52 -8.12
C TYR A 87 -10.54 -1.05 -9.56
N ILE A 88 -9.49 -1.78 -9.95
CA ILE A 88 -9.36 -2.35 -11.28
C ILE A 88 -10.55 -3.25 -11.60
N SER A 89 -10.89 -4.17 -10.69
CA SER A 89 -12.04 -5.06 -10.85
C SER A 89 -13.36 -4.30 -11.00
N MET A 90 -13.61 -3.29 -10.15
CA MET A 90 -14.82 -2.47 -10.23
C MET A 90 -14.88 -1.66 -11.52
N ASN A 91 -13.75 -1.12 -11.97
CA ASN A 91 -13.67 -0.37 -13.23
C ASN A 91 -13.93 -1.29 -14.44
N GLU A 92 -13.31 -2.48 -14.48
CA GLU A 92 -13.53 -3.49 -15.53
C GLU A 92 -15.01 -3.89 -15.59
N TYR A 93 -15.65 -4.13 -14.44
CA TYR A 93 -17.08 -4.44 -14.37
C TYR A 93 -17.93 -3.29 -14.93
N ARG A 94 -17.67 -2.06 -14.48
CA ARG A 94 -18.43 -0.87 -14.89
C ARG A 94 -18.32 -0.60 -16.40
N THR A 95 -17.17 -0.87 -17.01
CA THR A 95 -16.91 -0.59 -18.42
C THR A 95 -17.18 -1.79 -19.34
N GLY A 96 -17.65 -2.92 -18.81
CA GLY A 96 -17.94 -4.12 -19.59
C GLY A 96 -16.69 -4.88 -20.07
N VAL A 97 -15.54 -4.66 -19.44
CA VAL A 97 -14.29 -5.38 -19.71
C VAL A 97 -14.27 -6.69 -18.91
N PRO A 98 -13.79 -7.82 -19.50
CA PRO A 98 -13.62 -9.05 -18.76
C PRO A 98 -12.74 -8.87 -17.51
N GLN A 99 -13.16 -9.45 -16.40
CA GLN A 99 -12.42 -9.36 -15.14
C GLN A 99 -11.04 -10.00 -15.27
N THR A 100 -9.98 -9.22 -15.03
CA THR A 100 -8.59 -9.72 -15.04
C THR A 100 -8.13 -10.19 -13.66
N ARG A 101 -8.94 -9.93 -12.62
CA ARG A 101 -8.68 -10.31 -11.24
C ARG A 101 -9.66 -11.40 -10.83
N SER A 102 -9.15 -12.51 -10.31
CA SER A 102 -10.01 -13.60 -9.85
C SER A 102 -10.81 -13.17 -8.63
N TRP A 103 -12.01 -13.73 -8.48
CA TRP A 103 -12.84 -13.51 -7.31
C TRP A 103 -12.11 -13.85 -5.99
N HIS A 104 -11.33 -14.94 -5.98
CA HIS A 104 -10.49 -15.30 -4.84
C HIS A 104 -9.53 -14.18 -4.44
N HIS A 105 -8.86 -13.54 -5.42
CA HIS A 105 -7.95 -12.44 -5.12
C HIS A 105 -8.70 -11.19 -4.61
N ILE A 106 -9.81 -10.83 -5.25
CA ILE A 106 -10.62 -9.66 -4.85
C ILE A 106 -11.18 -9.85 -3.42
N SER A 107 -11.74 -11.02 -3.12
CA SER A 107 -12.26 -11.35 -1.79
C SER A 107 -11.17 -11.36 -0.71
N HIS A 108 -9.98 -11.87 -1.01
CA HIS A 108 -8.82 -11.76 -0.13
C HIS A 108 -8.45 -10.29 0.15
N CYS A 109 -8.39 -9.45 -0.88
CA CYS A 109 -8.09 -8.02 -0.73
C CYS A 109 -9.12 -7.30 0.15
N MET A 110 -10.41 -7.61 -0.02
CA MET A 110 -11.47 -7.04 0.81
C MET A 110 -11.33 -7.47 2.28
N ASP A 111 -11.07 -8.76 2.57
CA ASP A 111 -10.87 -9.22 3.94
C ASP A 111 -9.59 -8.65 4.57
N ALA A 112 -8.50 -8.55 3.81
CA ALA A 112 -7.25 -7.94 4.29
C ALA A 112 -7.46 -6.49 4.74
N LEU A 113 -8.16 -5.68 3.94
CA LEU A 113 -8.50 -4.31 4.30
C LEU A 113 -9.45 -4.25 5.51
N ARG A 114 -10.47 -5.12 5.55
CA ARG A 114 -11.38 -5.22 6.70
C ARG A 114 -10.62 -5.56 7.99
N ARG A 115 -9.71 -6.53 7.94
CA ARG A 115 -8.88 -6.93 9.09
C ARG A 115 -7.93 -5.82 9.52
N GLN A 116 -7.36 -5.06 8.59
CA GLN A 116 -6.58 -3.87 8.91
C GLN A 116 -7.43 -2.85 9.70
N ILE A 117 -8.62 -2.51 9.20
CA ILE A 117 -9.52 -1.53 9.85
C ILE A 117 -9.86 -1.96 11.28
N LEU A 118 -10.16 -3.24 11.49
CA LEU A 118 -10.43 -3.78 12.83
C LEU A 118 -9.19 -3.81 13.73
N CYS A 119 -8.00 -4.04 13.16
CA CYS A 119 -6.74 -4.03 13.90
C CYS A 119 -6.38 -2.60 14.35
N ASP A 120 -6.57 -1.61 13.49
CA ASP A 120 -6.29 -0.21 13.79
C ASP A 120 -7.25 0.36 14.84
N ALA A 121 -8.51 -0.11 14.84
CA ALA A 121 -9.54 0.27 15.81
C ALA A 121 -9.62 1.80 16.04
N ASP A 122 -9.55 2.59 14.95
CA ASP A 122 -9.52 4.05 15.00
C ASP A 122 -10.79 4.59 15.67
N ASP A 123 -10.62 5.21 16.83
CA ASP A 123 -11.67 5.71 17.71
C ASP A 123 -12.03 7.19 17.45
N THR A 124 -11.48 7.79 16.39
CA THR A 124 -11.73 9.20 16.04
C THR A 124 -13.22 9.43 15.72
N PRO A 125 -13.97 10.19 16.55
CA PRO A 125 -15.37 10.49 16.26
C PRO A 125 -15.48 11.45 15.07
N ARG A 126 -16.44 11.23 14.18
CA ARG A 126 -16.71 12.14 13.04
C ARG A 126 -18.01 12.91 13.27
N ALA A 127 -17.96 14.23 13.16
CA ALA A 127 -19.14 15.08 13.30
C ALA A 127 -20.24 14.73 12.27
N THR A 128 -21.50 14.78 12.68
CA THR A 128 -22.66 14.55 11.80
C THR A 128 -23.47 15.85 11.62
N GLU A 129 -24.01 16.08 10.42
CA GLU A 129 -24.87 17.23 10.14
C GLU A 129 -26.33 16.80 9.86
N ARG A 130 -27.29 17.72 10.05
CA ARG A 130 -28.73 17.47 9.80
C ARG A 130 -29.13 17.50 8.31
N ARG A 131 -28.18 17.47 7.38
CA ARG A 131 -28.43 17.55 5.93
C ARG A 131 -28.68 16.17 5.33
N ALA A 132 -29.38 16.13 4.19
CA ALA A 132 -29.83 14.89 3.53
C ALA A 132 -28.67 14.04 2.96
N GLU A 133 -27.55 14.67 2.61
CA GLU A 133 -26.33 13.96 2.22
C GLU A 133 -25.51 13.68 3.49
N VAL A 134 -25.54 12.42 3.94
CA VAL A 134 -24.86 11.98 5.17
C VAL A 134 -23.36 11.90 4.91
N VAL A 135 -22.68 13.03 4.91
CA VAL A 135 -21.21 13.10 4.90
C VAL A 135 -20.73 13.47 6.30
N THR A 136 -20.01 12.57 6.96
CA THR A 136 -19.56 12.77 8.35
C THR A 136 -18.14 13.36 8.38
N GLY A 137 -17.90 14.32 9.28
CA GLY A 137 -16.59 14.85 9.60
C GLY A 137 -15.90 15.66 8.51
N VAL A 138 -16.58 16.08 7.44
CA VAL A 138 -15.95 16.91 6.39
C VAL A 138 -15.34 18.18 7.01
N GLY A 139 -14.07 18.45 6.70
CA GLY A 139 -13.32 19.58 7.28
C GLY A 139 -12.82 19.36 8.71
N GLN A 140 -13.23 18.27 9.38
CA GLN A 140 -12.53 17.80 10.58
C GLN A 140 -11.18 17.20 10.15
N HIS A 141 -10.16 17.43 10.97
CA HIS A 141 -8.80 16.98 10.69
C HIS A 141 -8.43 15.78 11.57
N ARG A 142 -7.52 14.96 11.05
CA ARG A 142 -6.89 13.84 11.76
C ARG A 142 -5.38 13.93 11.60
N MET A 143 -4.66 13.34 12.56
CA MET A 143 -3.20 13.21 12.48
C MET A 143 -2.82 11.85 11.90
N CYS A 144 -2.09 11.89 10.81
CA CYS A 144 -1.64 10.75 10.03
C CYS A 144 -0.12 10.62 10.09
N ARG A 145 0.37 9.39 9.90
CA ARG A 145 1.77 9.17 9.56
C ARG A 145 2.03 9.66 8.14
N ASN A 146 3.22 10.18 7.89
CA ASN A 146 3.60 10.62 6.56
C ASN A 146 3.88 9.41 5.66
N TRP A 147 3.18 9.32 4.53
CA TRP A 147 3.36 8.24 3.57
C TRP A 147 4.74 8.31 2.88
N ASP A 148 5.24 9.52 2.62
CA ASP A 148 6.51 9.69 1.93
C ASP A 148 7.69 9.22 2.80
N GLU A 149 7.60 9.39 4.13
CA GLU A 149 8.58 8.82 5.06
C GLU A 149 8.55 7.29 5.07
N LEU A 150 7.38 6.65 4.90
CA LEU A 150 7.30 5.20 4.73
C LEU A 150 7.91 4.74 3.41
N VAL A 151 7.70 5.51 2.33
CA VAL A 151 8.33 5.26 1.03
C VAL A 151 9.84 5.38 1.15
N ASP A 152 10.34 6.38 1.86
CA ASP A 152 11.78 6.58 2.06
C ASP A 152 12.40 5.45 2.88
N PHE A 153 11.72 4.99 3.94
CA PHE A 153 12.11 3.77 4.64
C PHE A 153 12.18 2.57 3.67
N ALA A 154 11.17 2.40 2.82
CA ALA A 154 11.13 1.28 1.87
C ALA A 154 12.28 1.34 0.85
N LYS A 155 12.63 2.53 0.35
CA LYS A 155 13.76 2.76 -0.56
C LYS A 155 15.10 2.45 0.10
N GLN A 156 15.30 2.88 1.34
CA GLN A 156 16.53 2.60 2.11
C GLN A 156 16.72 1.09 2.37
N HIS A 157 15.62 0.35 2.42
CA HIS A 157 15.60 -1.09 2.63
C HIS A 157 15.16 -1.86 1.38
N THR A 158 15.35 -1.32 0.17
CA THR A 158 14.75 -1.90 -1.04
C THR A 158 15.16 -3.36 -1.28
N ALA A 159 14.22 -4.18 -1.77
CA ALA A 159 14.51 -5.49 -2.35
C ALA A 159 14.76 -5.42 -3.87
N CYS A 160 14.93 -4.22 -4.45
CA CYS A 160 15.08 -4.03 -5.89
C CYS A 160 13.98 -4.72 -6.72
N TYR A 161 12.75 -4.75 -6.17
CA TYR A 161 11.66 -5.52 -6.74
C TYR A 161 10.89 -4.71 -7.78
N ARG A 162 10.51 -5.36 -8.89
CA ARG A 162 9.50 -4.89 -9.82
C ARG A 162 8.71 -6.07 -10.35
N ARG A 163 7.38 -5.92 -10.38
CA ARG A 163 6.50 -6.88 -11.03
C ARG A 163 6.42 -6.56 -12.53
N PRO A 164 6.65 -7.54 -13.43
CA PRO A 164 6.36 -7.36 -14.84
C PRO A 164 4.84 -7.18 -15.04
N GLU A 165 4.46 -6.15 -15.78
CA GLU A 165 3.09 -5.90 -16.21
C GLU A 165 3.07 -5.77 -17.76
N PRO A 166 2.50 -6.75 -18.50
CA PRO A 166 1.84 -7.97 -18.01
C PRO A 166 2.84 -8.96 -17.38
N PRO A 167 2.36 -9.93 -16.57
CA PRO A 167 3.20 -11.03 -16.11
C PRO A 167 3.84 -11.74 -17.30
N ASP A 168 5.12 -12.07 -17.18
CA ASP A 168 5.88 -12.81 -18.17
C ASP A 168 6.53 -14.06 -17.56
N ASP A 169 7.16 -14.87 -18.42
CA ASP A 169 7.88 -16.09 -18.02
C ASP A 169 9.33 -15.80 -17.60
N SER A 170 9.65 -14.54 -17.24
CA SER A 170 10.99 -14.20 -16.76
C SER A 170 11.33 -14.98 -15.47
N PRO A 171 12.60 -15.40 -15.30
CA PRO A 171 13.06 -16.00 -14.06
C PRO A 171 12.67 -15.15 -12.85
N THR A 172 12.19 -15.78 -11.77
CA THR A 172 11.76 -15.05 -10.55
C THR A 172 12.82 -14.10 -10.01
N VAL A 173 14.11 -14.43 -10.17
CA VAL A 173 15.23 -13.58 -9.76
C VAL A 173 15.29 -12.25 -10.53
N ASP A 174 14.78 -12.20 -11.76
CA ASP A 174 14.80 -10.98 -12.60
C ASP A 174 13.91 -9.89 -12.01
N LYS A 175 12.85 -10.28 -11.29
CA LYS A 175 11.98 -9.36 -10.55
C LYS A 175 12.75 -8.56 -9.50
N PHE A 176 13.91 -9.03 -9.04
CA PHE A 176 14.72 -8.37 -8.02
C PHE A 176 15.89 -7.56 -8.59
N LYS A 177 15.92 -7.27 -9.90
CA LYS A 177 17.00 -6.51 -10.57
C LYS A 177 16.71 -5.01 -10.73
N HIS A 178 15.67 -4.50 -10.08
CA HIS A 178 15.11 -3.18 -10.32
C HIS A 178 15.23 -2.28 -9.09
N CYS A 179 16.44 -1.77 -8.85
CA CYS A 179 16.70 -0.90 -7.72
C CYS A 179 16.31 0.56 -8.02
N PRO A 180 15.70 1.29 -7.08
CA PRO A 180 15.53 2.73 -7.19
C PRO A 180 16.90 3.45 -7.30
N PRO A 181 17.00 4.56 -8.05
CA PRO A 181 18.22 5.35 -8.09
C PRO A 181 18.69 5.77 -6.69
N GLY A 182 19.99 5.63 -6.42
CA GLY A 182 20.60 6.02 -5.13
C GLY A 182 20.42 5.01 -3.98
N SER A 183 19.91 3.80 -4.25
CA SER A 183 19.71 2.74 -3.24
C SER A 183 20.97 1.99 -2.81
N GLY A 184 22.14 2.32 -3.37
CA GLY A 184 23.42 1.70 -3.03
C GLY A 184 23.68 0.31 -3.64
N TYR A 185 22.81 -0.11 -4.56
CA TYR A 185 22.95 -1.30 -5.41
C TYR A 185 23.07 -0.91 -6.89
#